data_AF-A0A7V2F036-F1
#
_entry.id   AF-A0A7V2F036-F1
#
_cell.length_a   1.000
_cell.length_b   1.000
_cell.length_c   1.000
_cell.angle_alpha   90.00
_cell.angle_beta   90.00
_cell.angle_gamma   90.00
#
_symmetry.space_group_name_H-M   'P 1'
#
loop_
_entity.id
_entity.type
_entity.pdbx_description
1 polymer ?
#
loop_
_entity_poly.entity_id
_entity_poly.type
_entity_poly.pdbx_seq_one_letter_code
_entity_poly.pdbx_strand_id
1 'polypeptide(L)' 'MAPRLVEVFRSGIVESIHTGHIAVVLSNGKILHEVGDSSRVVFFRSSAKPIITIAC' A
#
# COMPACT_ATOMS: atom_id res chain seq x y z
N MET A 1 -0.69 13.17 -4.96
CA MET A 1 0.74 12.77 -4.84
C MET A 1 0.85 11.81 -3.66
N ALA A 2 1.62 10.72 -3.75
CA ALA A 2 1.62 9.69 -2.70
C ALA A 2 2.48 10.10 -1.49
N PRO A 3 2.01 9.91 -0.23
CA PRO A 3 2.80 10.23 0.95
C PRO A 3 4.05 9.35 1.09
N ARG A 4 5.09 9.89 1.75
CA ARG A 4 6.32 9.15 2.11
C ARG A 4 5.99 8.20 3.27
N LEU A 5 6.21 6.91 3.06
CA LEU A 5 5.88 5.87 4.03
C LEU A 5 7.13 5.32 4.71
N VAL A 6 8.21 5.13 3.95
CA VAL A 6 9.46 4.54 4.46
C VAL A 6 10.65 5.28 3.88
N GLU A 7 11.61 5.61 4.74
CA GLU A 7 12.91 6.13 4.37
C GLU A 7 13.98 5.09 4.70
N VAL A 8 14.80 4.75 3.71
CA VAL A 8 15.91 3.83 3.86
C VAL A 8 17.19 4.64 3.92
N PHE A 9 17.92 4.53 5.01
CA PHE A 9 19.19 5.21 5.23
C PHE A 9 20.37 4.26 4.95
N ARG A 10 21.40 4.77 4.27
CA ARG A 10 22.70 4.10 4.15
C ARG A 10 23.80 5.11 4.47
N SER A 11 24.66 4.75 5.43
CA SER A 11 25.76 5.62 5.88
C SER A 11 25.32 7.03 6.27
N GLY A 12 24.15 7.15 6.92
CA GLY A 12 23.60 8.43 7.38
C GLY A 12 22.90 9.27 6.31
N ILE A 13 22.82 8.80 5.06
CA ILE A 13 22.14 9.48 3.95
C ILE A 13 20.85 8.73 3.61
N VAL A 14 19.78 9.47 3.28
CA VAL A 14 18.55 8.88 2.74
C VAL A 14 18.85 8.36 1.34
N GLU A 15 18.96 7.05 1.19
CA GLU A 15 19.20 6.38 -0.08
C GLU A 15 17.90 6.23 -0.88
N SER A 16 16.80 5.89 -0.21
CA SER A 16 15.53 5.61 -0.89
C SER A 16 14.34 6.04 -0.06
N ILE A 17 13.29 6.48 -0.75
CA ILE A 17 12.02 6.90 -0.18
C ILE A 17 10.92 6.10 -0.88
N HIS A 18 10.22 5.27 -0.11
CA HIS A 18 9.05 4.56 -0.60
C HIS A 18 7.81 5.40 -0.31
N THR A 19 7.09 5.75 -1.37
CA THR A 19 5.79 6.44 -1.27
C THR A 19 4.67 5.47 -1.59
N GLY A 20 3.48 5.70 -1.03
CA GLY A 20 2.36 4.83 -1.29
C GLY A 20 1.09 5.22 -0.56
N HIS A 21 0.10 4.33 -0.60
CA HIS A 21 -1.18 4.50 0.06
C HIS A 21 -1.42 3.27 0.94
N ILE A 22 -1.95 3.46 2.15
CA ILE A 22 -2.24 2.39 3.10
C ILE A 22 -3.68 2.57 3.59
N ALA A 23 -4.44 1.49 3.64
CA ALA A 23 -5.75 1.44 4.27
C ALA A 23 -5.83 0.19 5.15
N VAL A 24 -6.32 0.35 6.37
CA VAL A 24 -6.69 -0.75 7.26
C VAL A 24 -8.20 -0.86 7.22
N VAL A 25 -8.72 -2.01 6.82
CA VAL A 25 -10.16 -2.24 6.63
C VAL A 25 -10.68 -3.37 7.50
N LEU A 26 -11.93 -3.24 7.93
CA LEU A 26 -12.70 -4.34 8.51
C LEU A 26 -13.28 -5.24 7.41
N SER A 27 -13.73 -6.43 7.79
CA SER A 27 -14.38 -7.39 6.87
C SER A 27 -15.65 -6.86 6.22
N ASN A 28 -16.31 -5.86 6.81
CA ASN A 28 -17.46 -5.17 6.23
C ASN A 28 -17.09 -4.02 5.29
N GLY A 29 -15.80 -3.84 4.99
CA GLY A 29 -15.29 -2.78 4.10
C GLY A 29 -15.11 -1.42 4.77
N LYS A 30 -15.42 -1.26 6.07
CA LYS A 30 -15.18 0.00 6.79
C LYS A 30 -13.67 0.23 6.96
N ILE A 31 -13.22 1.42 6.59
CA ILE A 31 -11.84 1.89 6.83
C ILE A 31 -11.69 2.29 8.31
N LEU A 32 -10.67 1.74 8.97
CA LEU A 32 -10.27 2.11 10.34
C LEU A 32 -9.20 3.19 10.33
N HIS A 33 -8.21 3.04 9.45
CA HIS A 33 -7.09 3.96 9.30
C HIS A 33 -6.71 4.07 7.84
N GLU A 34 -6.23 5.25 7.45
CA GLU A 34 -5.82 5.54 6.09
C GLU A 34 -4.62 6.48 6.09
N VAL A 35 -3.69 6.23 5.17
CA VAL A 35 -2.60 7.14 4.82
C VAL A 35 -2.59 7.27 3.31
N GLY A 36 -2.82 8.48 2.81
CA GLY A 36 -2.91 8.74 1.37
C GLY A 36 -4.35 8.70 0.87
N ASP A 37 -4.64 7.77 -0.04
CA ASP A 37 -5.90 7.70 -0.79
C ASP A 37 -6.16 6.24 -1.18
N SER A 38 -7.07 5.59 -0.46
CA SER A 38 -7.49 4.20 -0.65
C SER A 38 -8.34 4.00 -1.91
N SER A 39 -8.86 5.07 -2.51
CA SER A 39 -9.64 5.02 -3.76
C SER A 39 -8.76 5.01 -5.02
N ARG A 40 -7.44 5.19 -4.85
CA ARG A 40 -6.50 5.25 -5.96
C ARG A 40 -6.42 3.92 -6.72
N VAL A 41 -6.67 3.98 -8.02
CA VAL A 41 -6.52 2.84 -8.93
C VAL A 41 -5.04 2.44 -9.05
N VAL A 42 -4.74 1.18 -8.78
CA VAL A 42 -3.39 0.59 -8.85
C VAL A 42 -3.46 -0.82 -9.46
N PHE A 43 -2.34 -1.27 -10.04
CA PHE A 43 -2.22 -2.67 -10.47
C PHE A 43 -1.91 -3.57 -9.26
N PHE A 44 -2.70 -4.62 -9.03
CA PHE A 44 -2.48 -5.55 -7.90
C PHE A 44 -1.20 -6.38 -7.99
N ARG A 45 -0.60 -6.52 -9.19
CA ARG A 45 0.62 -7.32 -9.41
C ARG A 45 0.49 -8.70 -8.74
N SER A 46 1.52 -9.15 -8.04
CA SER A 46 1.52 -10.45 -7.35
C SER A 46 0.59 -10.52 -6.14
N SER A 47 0.12 -9.38 -5.61
CA SER A 47 -0.81 -9.34 -4.47
C SER A 47 -2.21 -9.85 -4.82
N ALA A 48 -2.53 -10.00 -6.12
CA ALA A 48 -3.81 -10.57 -6.56
C ALA A 48 -3.96 -12.09 -6.33
N LYS A 49 -2.89 -12.79 -5.94
CA LYS A 49 -2.90 -14.27 -5.78
C LYS A 49 -4.10 -14.81 -4.99
N PRO A 50 -4.50 -14.26 -3.82
CA PRO A 50 -5.65 -14.79 -3.08
C PRO A 50 -6.95 -14.71 -3.87
N ILE A 51 -7.11 -13.66 -4.69
CA ILE A 51 -8.29 -13.46 -5.55
C ILE A 51 -8.25 -14.43 -6.73
N ILE A 52 -7.08 -14.62 -7.34
CA ILE A 52 -6.90 -15.54 -8.47
C ILE A 52 -7.19 -16.99 -8.04
N THR A 53 -6.71 -17.41 -6.86
CA THR A 53 -6.87 -18.79 -6.37
C THR A 53 -8.33 -19.19 -6.14
N ILE A 54 -9.22 -18.25 -5.77
CA ILE A 54 -10.64 -18.55 -5.54
C ILE A 54 -11.50 -18.39 -6.80
N ALA A 55 -10.97 -17.74 -7.83
CA ALA A 55 -11.71 -17.43 -9.06
C ALA A 55 -11.59 -18.53 -10.13
N CYS A 56 -10.60 -19.43 -9.99
CA CYS A 56 -10.37 -20.59 -10.85
C CYS A 56 -10.76 -21.87 -10.13
#